data_AF-A0A2E5MB83-F1
#
_entry.id   AF-A0A2E5MB83-F1
#
_cell.length_a   1.000
_cell.length_b   1.000
_cell.length_c   1.000
_cell.angle_alpha   90.00
_cell.angle_beta   90.00
_cell.angle_gamma   90.00
#
_symmetry.space_group_name_H-M   'P 1'
#
loop_
_entity.id
_entity.type
_entity.pdbx_description
1 polymer ?
#
loop_
_entity_poly.entity_id
_entity_poly.type
_entity_poly.pdbx_seq_one_letter_code
_entity_poly.pdbx_strand_id
1 'polypeptide(L)'
;MPAAAALYGLALPLIATIFLRGELTEGDTRMAALSLQAFAVGLPAFVWVKVLAPGYFAQQDTATPFRIASIAVVTNVALNLALFSWWGHVGLAFATSVSGWVNALLLLRGLMRDGRYRPGRAFWLTCARAMVGSAVMLVALLWLMPEPTSWLSVDGWTRALWMAGAVALGASSYGAVAVLLGEKPRSLLHRA
;
A
#
# COMPACT_ATOMS: atom_id res chain seq x y z
N MET A 1 4.58 -2.75 -2.43
CA MET A 1 4.55 -1.87 -3.61
C MET A 1 3.43 -2.26 -4.58
N PRO A 2 3.37 -3.47 -5.17
CA PRO A 2 2.34 -3.79 -6.16
C PRO A 2 0.92 -3.77 -5.59
N ALA A 3 0.71 -4.41 -4.43
CA ALA A 3 -0.60 -4.39 -3.77
C ALA A 3 -1.09 -2.96 -3.45
N ALA A 4 -0.19 -2.06 -3.01
CA ALA A 4 -0.53 -0.67 -2.76
C ALA A 4 -0.92 0.08 -4.04
N ALA A 5 -0.18 -0.14 -5.14
CA ALA A 5 -0.49 0.46 -6.44
C ALA A 5 -1.82 -0.05 -7.01
N ALA A 6 -2.06 -1.37 -6.96
CA ALA A 6 -3.32 -1.97 -7.38
C ALA A 6 -4.49 -1.44 -6.55
N LEU A 7 -4.33 -1.39 -5.22
CA LEU A 7 -5.37 -0.89 -4.31
C LEU A 7 -5.68 0.58 -4.57
N TYR A 8 -4.67 1.39 -4.83
CA TYR A 8 -4.85 2.81 -5.16
C TYR A 8 -5.61 2.99 -6.49
N GLY A 9 -5.17 2.29 -7.55
CA GLY A 9 -5.77 2.38 -8.88
C GLY A 9 -7.19 1.81 -8.95
N LEU A 10 -7.46 0.72 -8.23
CA LEU A 10 -8.74 0.02 -8.21
C LEU A 10 -9.62 0.40 -7.02
N ALA A 11 -9.32 1.48 -6.29
CA ALA A 11 -10.05 1.83 -5.08
C ALA A 11 -11.56 1.98 -5.31
N LEU A 12 -11.97 2.74 -6.34
CA LEU A 12 -13.38 2.93 -6.66
C LEU A 12 -14.05 1.62 -7.13
N PRO A 13 -13.49 0.88 -8.11
CA PRO A 13 -13.98 -0.45 -8.47
C PRO A 13 -14.14 -1.39 -7.27
N LEU A 14 -13.18 -1.40 -6.35
CA LEU A 14 -13.17 -2.32 -5.20
C LEU A 14 -14.28 -1.97 -4.20
N ILE A 15 -14.42 -0.69 -3.85
CA ILE A 15 -15.51 -0.25 -2.97
C ILE A 15 -16.87 -0.48 -3.64
N ALA A 16 -17.00 -0.20 -4.94
CA ALA A 16 -18.24 -0.42 -5.68
C ALA A 16 -18.64 -1.90 -5.76
N THR A 17 -17.69 -2.80 -5.94
CA THR A 17 -17.98 -4.24 -6.00
C THR A 17 -18.42 -4.80 -4.64
N ILE A 18 -17.80 -4.34 -3.55
CA ILE A 18 -18.04 -4.89 -2.21
C ILE A 18 -19.23 -4.21 -1.52
N PHE A 19 -19.33 -2.88 -1.61
CA PHE A 19 -20.20 -2.09 -0.74
C PHE A 19 -21.35 -1.39 -1.46
N LEU A 20 -21.29 -1.15 -2.77
CA LEU A 20 -22.36 -0.46 -3.50
C LEU A 20 -23.55 -1.41 -3.74
N ARG A 21 -24.33 -1.63 -2.68
CA ARG A 21 -25.57 -2.41 -2.60
C ARG A 21 -26.49 -1.80 -1.55
N GLY A 22 -27.80 -1.91 -1.76
CA GLY A 22 -28.80 -1.42 -0.81
C GLY A 22 -28.81 0.11 -0.71
N GLU A 23 -28.56 0.64 0.48
CA GLU A 23 -28.67 2.08 0.80
C GLU A 23 -27.41 2.89 0.44
N LEU A 24 -26.30 2.23 0.09
CA LEU A 24 -25.05 2.93 -0.21
C LEU A 24 -25.15 3.66 -1.55
N THR A 25 -24.87 4.96 -1.58
CA THR A 25 -24.95 5.74 -2.81
C THR A 25 -23.64 5.71 -3.60
N GLU A 26 -23.69 6.14 -4.87
CA GLU A 26 -22.48 6.36 -5.66
C GLU A 26 -21.57 7.44 -5.05
N GLY A 27 -22.16 8.45 -4.42
CA GLY A 27 -21.43 9.51 -3.71
C GLY A 27 -20.62 8.94 -2.55
N ASP A 28 -21.25 8.11 -1.71
CA ASP A 28 -20.59 7.45 -0.58
C ASP A 28 -19.46 6.53 -1.05
N THR A 29 -19.70 5.81 -2.15
CA THR A 29 -18.70 4.93 -2.78
C THR A 29 -17.46 5.71 -3.21
N ARG A 30 -17.64 6.89 -3.83
CA ARG A 30 -16.54 7.76 -4.24
C ARG A 30 -15.76 8.30 -3.04
N MET A 31 -16.46 8.75 -1.99
CA MET A 31 -15.82 9.25 -0.78
C MET A 31 -15.02 8.16 -0.04
N ALA A 32 -15.58 6.96 0.07
CA ALA A 32 -14.88 5.81 0.63
C ALA A 32 -13.66 5.41 -0.21
N ALA A 33 -13.77 5.46 -1.54
CA ALA A 33 -12.65 5.18 -2.45
C ALA A 33 -11.49 6.17 -2.27
N LEU A 34 -11.76 7.46 -2.08
CA LEU A 34 -10.71 8.45 -1.78
C LEU A 34 -9.98 8.15 -0.47
N SER A 35 -10.71 7.72 0.55
CA SER A 35 -10.11 7.30 1.83
C SER A 35 -9.25 6.05 1.66
N LEU A 36 -9.71 5.09 0.87
CA LEU A 36 -8.96 3.87 0.56
C LEU A 36 -7.67 4.18 -0.21
N GLN A 37 -7.72 5.13 -1.15
CA GLN A 37 -6.52 5.62 -1.85
C GLN A 37 -5.51 6.23 -0.89
N ALA A 38 -5.97 7.08 0.03
CA ALA A 38 -5.11 7.67 1.06
C ALA A 38 -4.45 6.60 1.95
N PHE A 39 -5.17 5.54 2.33
CA PHE A 39 -4.60 4.41 3.06
C PHE A 39 -3.65 3.54 2.23
N ALA A 40 -3.94 3.36 0.93
CA ALA A 40 -3.10 2.57 0.04
C ALA A 40 -1.66 3.11 -0.02
N VAL A 41 -1.48 4.42 0.05
CA VAL A 41 -0.16 5.07 0.12
C VAL A 41 0.62 4.68 1.38
N GLY A 42 -0.06 4.45 2.51
CA GLY A 42 0.55 4.04 3.78
C GLY A 42 0.84 2.54 3.87
N LEU A 43 0.23 1.71 3.02
CA LEU A 43 0.33 0.26 3.09
C LEU A 43 1.79 -0.27 3.08
N PRO A 44 2.71 0.22 2.21
CA PRO A 44 4.11 -0.19 2.26
C PRO A 44 4.80 0.17 3.59
N ALA A 45 4.48 1.33 4.16
CA ALA A 45 5.05 1.76 5.43
C ALA A 45 4.61 0.86 6.59
N PHE A 46 3.34 0.50 6.66
CA PHE A 46 2.85 -0.41 7.70
C PHE A 46 3.52 -1.78 7.63
N VAL A 47 3.80 -2.28 6.43
CA VAL A 47 4.58 -3.51 6.24
C VAL A 47 6.02 -3.31 6.70
N TRP A 48 6.66 -2.18 6.37
CA TRP A 48 8.01 -1.88 6.82
C TRP A 48 8.12 -1.84 8.34
N VAL A 49 7.20 -1.19 9.04
CA VAL A 49 7.19 -1.19 10.52
C VAL A 49 7.14 -2.61 11.08
N LYS A 50 6.30 -3.48 10.53
CA LYS A 50 6.19 -4.89 10.97
C LYS A 50 7.46 -5.71 10.72
N VAL A 51 8.22 -5.38 9.67
CA VAL A 51 9.49 -6.06 9.35
C VAL A 51 10.66 -5.51 10.16
N LEU A 52 10.69 -4.19 10.40
CA LEU A 52 11.79 -3.52 11.09
C LEU A 52 11.71 -3.68 12.61
N ALA A 53 10.51 -3.68 13.21
CA ALA A 53 10.34 -3.76 14.66
C ALA A 53 10.94 -5.04 15.29
N PRO A 54 10.76 -6.26 14.74
CA PRO A 54 11.44 -7.45 15.24
C PRO A 54 12.97 -7.35 15.24
N GLY A 55 13.57 -6.57 14.34
CA GLY A 55 15.02 -6.34 14.31
C GLY A 55 15.55 -5.64 15.56
N TYR A 56 14.73 -4.83 16.22
CA TYR A 56 15.05 -4.21 17.51
C TYR A 56 14.83 -5.18 18.68
N PHE A 57 13.74 -5.94 18.66
CA PHE A 57 13.44 -6.93 19.69
C PHE A 57 14.46 -8.06 19.76
N ALA A 58 14.96 -8.51 18.61
CA ALA A 58 16.04 -9.49 18.53
C ALA A 58 17.34 -9.01 19.20
N GLN A 59 17.50 -7.70 19.38
CA GLN A 59 18.66 -7.08 20.06
C GLN A 59 18.32 -6.56 21.46
N GLN A 60 17.21 -7.02 22.04
CA GLN A 60 16.72 -6.62 23.37
C GLN A 60 16.47 -5.11 23.52
N ASP A 61 16.32 -4.39 22.40
CA ASP A 61 15.99 -2.96 22.39
C ASP A 61 14.48 -2.78 22.19
N THR A 62 13.75 -2.68 23.30
CA THR A 62 12.30 -2.42 23.28
C THR A 62 11.96 -0.93 23.42
N ALA A 63 12.89 -0.13 23.94
CA ALA A 63 12.68 1.29 24.22
C ALA A 63 12.72 2.14 22.95
N THR A 64 13.63 1.84 22.01
CA THR A 64 13.76 2.62 20.77
C THR A 64 12.51 2.52 19.88
N PRO A 65 11.95 1.32 19.59
CA PRO A 65 10.71 1.22 18.83
C PRO A 65 9.54 1.95 19.48
N PHE A 66 9.44 1.90 20.81
CA PHE A 66 8.40 2.60 21.56
C PHE A 66 8.50 4.11 21.39
N ARG A 67 9.70 4.70 21.58
CA ARG A 67 9.92 6.15 21.40
C ARG A 67 9.61 6.61 19.98
N ILE A 68 10.02 5.84 18.97
CA ILE A 68 9.72 6.14 17.57
C ILE A 68 8.21 6.07 17.29
N ALA A 69 7.53 5.05 17.82
CA ALA A 69 6.08 4.93 17.72
C ALA A 69 5.37 6.12 18.38
N SER A 70 5.84 6.61 19.53
CA SER A 70 5.31 7.82 20.17
C SER A 70 5.45 9.05 19.26
N ILE A 71 6.60 9.26 18.63
CA ILE A 71 6.80 10.36 17.66
C ILE A 71 5.82 10.24 16.50
N ALA A 72 5.62 9.04 15.98
CA ALA A 72 4.68 8.79 14.89
C ALA A 72 3.23 9.08 15.30
N VAL A 73 2.81 8.71 16.51
CA VAL A 73 1.47 9.01 17.06
C VAL A 73 1.28 10.51 17.24
N VAL A 74 2.25 11.22 17.81
CA VAL A 74 2.19 12.69 17.94
C VAL A 74 2.09 13.35 16.57
N THR A 75 2.87 12.87 15.60
CA THR A 75 2.79 13.35 14.21
C THR A 75 1.43 13.08 13.60
N ASN A 76 0.83 11.91 13.84
CA ASN A 76 -0.51 11.58 13.37
C ASN A 76 -1.55 12.54 13.93
N VAL A 77 -1.54 12.78 15.24
CA VAL A 77 -2.49 13.69 15.90
C VAL A 77 -2.33 15.11 15.36
N ALA A 78 -1.08 15.60 15.24
CA ALA A 78 -0.82 16.93 14.68
C ALA A 78 -1.33 17.06 13.24
N LEU A 79 -1.07 16.05 12.40
CA LEU A 79 -1.55 16.04 11.02
C LEU A 79 -3.07 15.89 10.94
N ASN A 80 -3.71 15.07 11.79
CA ASN A 80 -5.16 14.96 11.83
C ASN A 80 -5.79 16.32 12.14
N LEU A 81 -5.29 17.03 13.15
CA LEU A 81 -5.79 18.35 13.52
C LEU A 81 -5.59 19.38 12.40
N ALA A 82 -4.46 19.33 11.69
CA ALA A 82 -4.16 20.23 10.58
C ALA A 82 -4.98 19.91 9.31
N LEU A 83 -5.14 18.64 8.95
CA LEU A 83 -5.75 18.21 7.68
C LEU A 83 -7.26 18.03 7.78
N PHE A 84 -7.82 17.79 8.97
CA PHE A 84 -9.25 17.53 9.13
C PHE A 84 -10.11 18.67 8.57
N SER A 85 -9.73 19.93 8.82
CA SER A 85 -10.49 21.09 8.37
C SER A 85 -10.52 21.26 6.84
N TRP A 86 -9.53 20.75 6.11
CA TRP A 86 -9.41 20.95 4.66
C TRP A 86 -9.80 19.72 3.86
N TRP A 87 -9.41 18.53 4.31
CA TRP A 87 -9.54 17.27 3.57
C TRP A 87 -10.54 16.30 4.23
N GLY A 88 -11.19 16.69 5.33
CA GLY A 88 -12.19 15.89 6.02
C GLY A 88 -11.68 14.48 6.36
N HIS A 89 -12.48 13.47 6.01
CA HIS A 89 -12.14 12.06 6.26
C HIS A 89 -10.91 11.58 5.46
N VAL A 90 -10.66 12.12 4.27
CA VAL A 90 -9.47 11.77 3.46
C VAL A 90 -8.20 12.25 4.15
N GLY A 91 -8.28 13.42 4.79
CA GLY A 91 -7.20 13.99 5.59
C GLY A 91 -6.77 13.07 6.72
N LEU A 92 -7.73 12.46 7.43
CA LEU A 92 -7.47 11.50 8.53
C LEU A 92 -6.78 10.23 8.03
N ALA A 93 -7.26 9.68 6.91
CA ALA A 93 -6.65 8.51 6.27
C ALA A 93 -5.21 8.82 5.82
N PHE A 94 -5.00 9.98 5.20
CA PHE A 94 -3.69 10.40 4.72
C PHE A 94 -2.71 10.67 5.88
N ALA A 95 -3.15 11.34 6.94
CA ALA A 95 -2.35 11.56 8.15
C ALA A 95 -1.90 10.24 8.80
N THR A 96 -2.73 9.19 8.75
CA THR A 96 -2.40 7.84 9.23
C THR A 96 -1.32 7.19 8.37
N SER A 97 -1.44 7.31 7.05
CA SER A 97 -0.41 6.86 6.11
C SER A 97 0.93 7.57 6.30
N VAL A 98 0.92 8.90 6.47
CA VAL A 98 2.14 9.70 6.71
C VAL A 98 2.78 9.33 8.05
N SER A 99 1.99 9.16 9.10
CA SER A 99 2.49 8.68 10.40
C SER A 99 3.16 7.31 10.29
N GLY A 100 2.57 6.38 9.53
CA GLY A 100 3.18 5.10 9.22
C GLY A 100 4.54 5.25 8.55
N TRP A 101 4.66 6.13 7.56
CA TRP A 101 5.93 6.43 6.89
C TRP A 101 6.97 7.03 7.85
N VAL A 102 6.58 7.98 8.70
CA VAL A 102 7.47 8.54 9.72
C VAL A 102 8.01 7.45 10.63
N ASN A 103 7.14 6.55 11.11
CA ASN A 103 7.53 5.41 11.95
C ASN A 103 8.55 4.50 11.22
N ALA A 104 8.18 4.05 10.01
CA ALA A 104 9.01 3.15 9.20
C ALA A 104 10.40 3.74 8.91
N LEU A 105 10.46 5.02 8.52
CA LEU A 105 11.70 5.70 8.16
C LEU A 105 12.59 5.95 9.37
N LEU A 106 12.01 6.29 10.53
CA LEU A 106 12.77 6.47 11.77
C LEU A 106 13.36 5.14 12.27
N LEU A 107 12.60 4.04 12.21
CA LEU A 107 13.11 2.69 12.50
C LEU A 107 14.26 2.31 11.56
N LEU A 108 14.08 2.52 10.25
CA LEU A 108 15.12 2.23 9.27
C LEU A 108 16.38 3.07 9.53
N ARG A 109 16.21 4.37 9.79
CA ARG A 109 17.31 5.29 10.08
C ARG A 109 18.06 4.91 11.36
N GLY A 110 17.36 4.47 12.40
CA GLY A 110 17.98 4.00 13.65
C GLY A 110 18.84 2.77 13.41
N LEU A 111 18.31 1.74 12.73
CA LEU A 111 19.06 0.53 12.37
C LEU A 111 20.30 0.83 11.51
N MET A 112 20.20 1.80 10.59
CA MET A 112 21.33 2.22 9.77
C MET A 112 22.38 2.98 10.57
N ARG A 113 21.97 3.88 11.47
CA ARG A 113 22.87 4.67 12.30
C ARG A 113 23.67 3.79 13.26
N ASP A 114 23.05 2.76 13.81
CA ASP A 114 23.71 1.83 14.74
C ASP A 114 24.57 0.78 14.02
N GLY A 115 24.66 0.85 12.68
CA GLY A 115 25.41 -0.10 11.85
C GLY A 115 24.79 -1.51 11.79
N ARG A 116 23.63 -1.71 12.42
CA ARG A 116 22.90 -2.98 12.53
C ARG A 116 22.28 -3.40 11.20
N TYR A 117 22.01 -2.44 10.31
CA TYR A 117 21.51 -2.69 8.96
C TYR A 117 22.21 -1.81 7.94
N ARG A 118 22.72 -2.41 6.88
CA ARG A 118 23.25 -1.69 5.72
C ARG A 118 22.51 -2.16 4.48
N PRO A 119 21.62 -1.34 3.89
CA PRO A 119 20.94 -1.72 2.66
C PRO A 119 21.97 -1.91 1.56
N GLY A 120 22.20 -3.16 1.16
CA GLY A 120 23.09 -3.48 0.05
C GLY A 120 22.49 -3.05 -1.30
N ARG A 121 23.32 -3.01 -2.35
CA ARG A 121 22.89 -2.71 -3.73
C ARG A 121 21.71 -3.58 -4.18
N ALA A 122 21.66 -4.83 -3.73
CA ALA A 122 20.58 -5.77 -4.02
C ALA A 122 19.20 -5.28 -3.51
N PHE A 123 19.15 -4.69 -2.30
CA PHE A 123 17.91 -4.16 -1.74
C PHE A 123 17.32 -3.05 -2.63
N TRP A 124 18.15 -2.07 -2.98
CA TRP A 124 17.73 -0.96 -3.85
C TRP A 124 17.32 -1.45 -5.24
N LEU A 125 18.03 -2.44 -5.80
CA LEU A 125 17.68 -3.05 -7.08
C LEU A 125 16.32 -3.75 -7.02
N THR A 126 16.03 -4.49 -5.94
CA THR A 126 14.72 -5.13 -5.71
C THR A 126 13.62 -4.09 -5.54
N CYS A 127 13.84 -3.01 -4.78
CA CYS A 127 12.87 -1.92 -4.68
C CYS A 127 12.58 -1.27 -6.04
N ALA A 128 13.62 -0.97 -6.83
CA ALA A 128 13.46 -0.39 -8.16
C ALA A 128 12.70 -1.33 -9.11
N ARG A 129 13.04 -2.62 -9.13
CA ARG A 129 12.33 -3.64 -9.91
C ARG A 129 10.87 -3.76 -9.49
N ALA A 130 10.60 -3.78 -8.19
CA ALA A 130 9.24 -3.83 -7.67
C ALA A 130 8.44 -2.57 -8.04
N MET A 131 9.05 -1.39 -8.05
CA MET A 131 8.42 -0.15 -8.53
C MET A 131 8.08 -0.23 -10.03
N VAL A 132 9.02 -0.67 -10.86
CA VAL A 132 8.78 -0.85 -12.31
C VAL A 132 7.66 -1.87 -12.56
N GLY A 133 7.69 -3.02 -11.89
CA GLY A 133 6.63 -4.02 -11.98
C GLY A 133 5.26 -3.49 -11.53
N SER A 134 5.24 -2.69 -10.46
CA SER A 134 4.00 -2.05 -9.98
C SER A 134 3.47 -1.02 -10.98
N ALA A 135 4.35 -0.25 -11.63
CA ALA A 135 3.97 0.73 -12.63
C ALA A 135 3.41 0.07 -13.89
N VAL A 136 4.08 -0.97 -14.42
CA VAL A 136 3.60 -1.73 -15.59
C VAL A 136 2.25 -2.38 -15.29
N MET A 137 2.09 -3.00 -14.13
CA MET A 137 0.82 -3.55 -13.68
C MET A 137 -0.29 -2.49 -13.63
N LEU A 138 -0.01 -1.31 -13.05
CA LEU A 138 -0.98 -0.23 -12.97
C LEU A 138 -1.39 0.27 -14.37
N VAL A 139 -0.43 0.44 -15.28
CA VAL A 139 -0.71 0.80 -16.68
C VAL A 139 -1.57 -0.26 -17.35
N ALA A 140 -1.24 -1.55 -17.22
CA ALA A 140 -2.04 -2.63 -17.77
C ALA A 140 -3.48 -2.62 -17.24
N LEU A 141 -3.67 -2.39 -15.94
CA LEU A 141 -4.98 -2.28 -15.33
C LEU A 141 -5.76 -1.08 -15.89
N LEU A 142 -5.14 0.10 -16.00
CA LEU A 142 -5.81 1.31 -16.50
C LEU A 142 -6.17 1.23 -17.99
N TRP A 143 -5.42 0.46 -18.79
CA TRP A 143 -5.68 0.31 -20.23
C TRP A 143 -6.67 -0.80 -20.57
N LEU A 144 -6.65 -1.92 -19.83
CA LEU A 144 -7.49 -3.08 -20.16
C LEU A 144 -8.78 -3.13 -19.35
N MET A 145 -8.84 -2.50 -18.18
CA MET A 145 -10.06 -2.49 -17.36
C MET A 145 -11.00 -1.35 -17.77
N PRO A 146 -12.32 -1.55 -17.66
CA PRO A 146 -13.30 -0.49 -17.90
C PRO A 146 -13.08 0.73 -17.01
N GLU A 147 -13.44 1.91 -17.53
CA GLU A 147 -13.35 3.17 -16.80
C GLU A 147 -14.03 3.08 -15.43
N PRO A 148 -13.46 3.67 -14.36
CA PRO A 148 -13.98 3.53 -13.00
C PRO A 148 -15.46 3.92 -12.82
N THR A 149 -16.00 4.79 -13.67
CA THR A 149 -17.41 5.21 -13.68
C THR A 149 -18.34 4.13 -14.22
N SER A 150 -17.91 3.31 -15.19
CA SER A 150 -18.74 2.23 -15.75
C SER A 150 -19.02 1.14 -14.73
N TRP A 151 -18.17 1.01 -13.71
CA TRP A 151 -18.39 0.10 -12.58
C TRP A 151 -19.62 0.50 -11.77
N LEU A 152 -19.97 1.78 -11.69
CA LEU A 152 -21.13 2.24 -10.93
C LEU A 152 -22.46 1.90 -11.62
N SER A 153 -22.47 1.78 -12.96
CA SER A 153 -23.69 1.54 -13.74
C SER A 153 -24.03 0.06 -13.97
N VAL A 154 -23.08 -0.85 -13.77
CA VAL A 154 -23.28 -2.30 -14.00
C VAL A 154 -23.80 -3.03 -12.75
N ASP A 155 -24.38 -4.21 -12.96
CA ASP A 155 -24.89 -5.06 -11.88
C ASP A 155 -23.77 -5.63 -10.99
N GLY A 156 -24.15 -6.08 -9.78
CA GLY A 156 -23.20 -6.59 -8.80
C GLY A 156 -22.41 -7.82 -9.27
N TRP A 157 -23.00 -8.71 -10.06
CA TRP A 157 -22.29 -9.89 -10.57
C TRP A 157 -21.27 -9.53 -11.65
N THR A 158 -21.61 -8.62 -12.57
CA THR A 158 -20.68 -8.12 -13.59
C THR A 158 -19.50 -7.41 -12.95
N ARG A 159 -19.73 -6.59 -11.91
CA ARG A 159 -18.65 -5.97 -11.13
C ARG A 159 -17.71 -7.01 -10.52
N ALA A 160 -18.26 -8.08 -9.93
CA ALA A 160 -17.45 -9.15 -9.35
C ALA A 160 -16.59 -9.85 -10.41
N LEU A 161 -17.15 -10.10 -11.59
CA LEU A 161 -16.44 -10.70 -12.72
C LEU A 161 -15.30 -9.80 -13.23
N TRP A 162 -15.57 -8.51 -13.41
CA TRP A 162 -14.56 -7.52 -13.79
C TRP A 162 -13.47 -7.41 -12.73
N MET A 163 -13.82 -7.46 -11.45
CA MET A 163 -12.85 -7.42 -10.35
C MET A 163 -11.97 -8.67 -10.35
N ALA A 164 -12.54 -9.86 -10.57
CA ALA A 164 -11.76 -11.09 -10.72
C ALA A 164 -10.79 -11.01 -11.90
N GLY A 165 -11.25 -10.45 -13.03
CA GLY A 165 -10.42 -10.18 -14.21
C GLY A 165 -9.29 -9.18 -13.91
N ALA A 166 -9.57 -8.10 -13.17
CA ALA A 166 -8.58 -7.11 -12.75
C ALA A 166 -7.51 -7.75 -11.85
N VAL A 167 -7.91 -8.58 -10.88
CA VAL A 167 -6.98 -9.29 -10.00
C VAL A 167 -6.10 -10.26 -10.79
N ALA A 168 -6.69 -11.04 -11.71
CA ALA A 168 -5.94 -11.97 -12.55
C ALA A 168 -4.96 -11.25 -13.48
N LEU A 169 -5.38 -10.14 -14.11
CA LEU A 169 -4.53 -9.31 -14.96
C LEU A 169 -3.40 -8.64 -14.17
N GLY A 170 -3.70 -8.10 -12.98
CA GLY A 170 -2.71 -7.50 -12.11
C GLY A 170 -1.65 -8.51 -11.66
N ALA A 171 -2.10 -9.69 -11.21
CA ALA A 171 -1.21 -10.76 -10.78
C ALA A 171 -0.33 -11.29 -11.92
N SER A 172 -0.90 -11.53 -13.10
CA SER A 172 -0.18 -12.01 -14.27
C SER A 172 0.81 -10.98 -14.82
N SER A 173 0.40 -9.71 -14.94
CA SER A 173 1.30 -8.63 -15.42
C SER A 173 2.47 -8.38 -14.48
N TYR A 174 2.22 -8.26 -13.17
CA TYR A 174 3.30 -8.13 -12.20
C TYR A 174 4.20 -9.37 -12.17
N GLY A 175 3.60 -10.57 -12.18
CA GLY A 175 4.34 -11.83 -12.20
C GLY A 175 5.25 -11.97 -13.42
N ALA A 176 4.75 -11.61 -14.61
CA ALA A 176 5.54 -11.61 -15.83
C ALA A 176 6.74 -10.66 -15.74
N VAL A 177 6.53 -9.43 -15.26
CA VAL A 177 7.61 -8.45 -15.09
C VAL A 177 8.63 -8.91 -14.03
N ALA A 178 8.16 -9.49 -12.91
CA ALA A 178 9.04 -10.01 -11.88
C ALA A 178 9.94 -11.16 -12.41
N VAL A 179 9.38 -12.06 -13.21
CA VAL A 179 10.12 -13.15 -13.86
C VAL A 179 11.12 -12.60 -14.88
N LEU A 180 10.71 -11.64 -15.72
CA LEU A 180 11.59 -11.01 -16.72
C LEU A 180 12.74 -10.23 -16.10
N LEU A 181 12.51 -9.57 -14.97
CA LEU A 181 13.53 -8.86 -14.19
C LEU A 181 14.44 -9.81 -13.39
N GLY A 182 14.21 -11.12 -13.49
CA GLY A 182 15.07 -12.16 -12.94
C GLY A 182 14.89 -12.39 -11.44
N GLU A 183 13.72 -12.06 -10.87
CA GLU A 183 13.35 -12.54 -9.54
C GLU A 183 13.08 -14.04 -9.63
N LYS A 184 14.11 -14.85 -9.38
CA LYS A 184 14.01 -16.31 -9.48
C LYS A 184 13.04 -16.82 -8.39
N PRO A 185 11.92 -17.50 -8.73
CA PRO A 185 11.01 -18.09 -7.75
C PRO A 185 11.70 -19.06 -6.79
N ARG A 186 12.79 -19.70 -7.26
CA ARG A 186 13.60 -20.65 -6.50
C ARG A 186 14.42 -20.05 -5.36
N SER A 187 14.65 -18.73 -5.29
CA SER A 187 15.36 -18.14 -4.14
C SER A 187 14.47 -17.91 -2.92
N LEU A 188 13.14 -18.06 -3.04
CA LEU A 188 12.18 -17.92 -1.95
C LEU A 188 11.88 -19.26 -1.24
N LEU A 189 12.20 -20.40 -1.87
CA LEU A 189 11.87 -21.74 -1.38
C LEU A 189 13.05 -22.51 -0.76
N HIS A 190 14.27 -21.97 -0.77
CA HIS A 190 15.48 -22.71 -0.38
C HIS A 190 16.38 -22.04 0.68
N ARG A 191 15.79 -21.31 1.64
CA ARG A 191 16.49 -20.88 2.88
C ARG A 191 15.55 -20.89 4.08
N ALA A 192 14.94 -22.06 4.35
CA ALA A 192 14.46 -22.43 5.68
C ALA A 192 15.45 -23.45 6.26
#